data_AF-A0A522DXS0-F1
#
_entry.id   AF-A0A522DXS0-F1
#
_cell.length_a   1.000
_cell.length_b   1.000
_cell.length_c   1.000
_cell.angle_alpha   90.00
_cell.angle_beta   90.00
_cell.angle_gamma   90.00
#
_symmetry.space_group_name_H-M   'P 1'
#
loop_
_entity.id
_entity.type
_entity.pdbx_description
1 polymer ?
#
loop_
_entity_poly.entity_id
_entity_poly.type
_entity_poly.pdbx_seq_one_letter_code
_entity_poly.pdbx_strand_id
1 'polypeptide(L)'
;MGKHAWHVAHGVIAGSLLLALYFGIVGALQGMDYAISRFAQLWYLMVPLVVSFGFQVSLFSCIRSSMKSAAMFGGVSTASMVACCAHHITDVVPLLGVTAVGLLLVQYQASFLVLGLVSNVIGILMVLNIAKKSRVKFKSKFFKSVVKQDLGSILKIVAIAGVAIVALSFIFANPPAESSTQLEQLSNTQNAVTFSVQPVQVSASKPVEFEIVMDTHSVVLDFDITQVSTLTVDGKEMSPTEWRGSVPGGHHRSGILVFPVLDSMPSNLKLVIIAAGATRVFEWHL
;
A
#
# COMPACT_ATOMS: atom_id res chain seq x y z
N MET A 1 -1.32 -39.26 10.64
CA MET A 1 -1.68 -38.30 9.57
C MET A 1 -1.10 -38.80 8.25
N GLY A 2 -1.91 -38.95 7.19
CA GLY A 2 -1.41 -39.43 5.89
C GLY A 2 -0.43 -38.45 5.23
N LYS A 3 0.48 -38.94 4.37
CA LYS A 3 1.51 -38.13 3.68
C LYS A 3 0.98 -36.85 3.01
N HIS A 4 -0.28 -36.87 2.54
CA HIS A 4 -0.94 -35.70 1.95
C HIS A 4 -1.22 -34.56 2.94
N ALA A 5 -1.58 -34.87 4.20
CA ALA A 5 -1.85 -33.87 5.22
C ALA A 5 -0.59 -33.07 5.58
N TRP A 6 0.59 -33.70 5.47
CA TRP A 6 1.88 -33.08 5.75
C TRP A 6 2.24 -31.98 4.72
N HIS A 7 1.97 -32.19 3.43
CA HIS A 7 2.24 -31.18 2.41
C HIS A 7 1.31 -29.97 2.53
N VAL A 8 0.02 -30.22 2.81
CA VAL A 8 -0.95 -29.15 3.06
C VAL A 8 -0.56 -28.36 4.30
N ALA A 9 -0.11 -29.02 5.36
CA ALA A 9 0.36 -28.35 6.57
C ALA A 9 1.51 -27.37 6.29
N HIS A 10 2.50 -27.72 5.47
CA HIS A 10 3.56 -26.78 5.09
C HIS A 10 3.02 -25.52 4.39
N GLY A 11 2.04 -25.69 3.51
CA GLY A 11 1.41 -24.57 2.82
C GLY A 11 0.66 -23.64 3.78
N VAL A 12 -0.11 -24.22 4.71
CA VAL A 12 -0.82 -23.45 5.75
C VAL A 12 0.18 -22.72 6.65
N ILE A 13 1.21 -23.42 7.14
CA ILE A 13 2.26 -22.81 7.99
C ILE A 13 2.95 -21.65 7.25
N ALA A 14 3.30 -21.83 5.98
CA ALA A 14 3.96 -20.79 5.20
C ALA A 14 3.05 -19.56 4.99
N GLY A 15 1.76 -19.76 4.67
CA GLY A 15 0.80 -18.67 4.56
C GLY A 15 0.57 -17.95 5.88
N SER A 16 0.40 -18.69 6.99
CA SER A 16 0.27 -18.13 8.33
C SER A 16 1.51 -17.36 8.76
N LEU A 17 2.71 -17.87 8.47
CA LEU A 17 3.97 -17.20 8.78
C LEU A 17 4.12 -15.91 7.98
N LEU A 18 3.77 -15.91 6.69
CA LEU A 18 3.78 -14.70 5.86
C LEU A 18 2.86 -13.61 6.42
N LEU A 19 1.65 -14.00 6.87
CA LEU A 19 0.71 -13.07 7.48
C LEU A 19 1.20 -12.57 8.85
N ALA A 20 1.78 -13.46 9.68
CA ALA A 20 2.36 -13.09 10.96
C ALA A 20 3.55 -12.13 10.80
N LEU A 21 4.39 -12.34 9.80
CA LEU A 21 5.49 -11.42 9.46
C LEU A 21 4.96 -10.06 9.02
N TYR A 22 3.91 -10.02 8.19
CA TYR A 22 3.27 -8.77 7.79
C TYR A 22 2.78 -7.96 9.00
N PHE A 23 1.96 -8.58 9.88
CA PHE A 23 1.46 -7.89 11.07
C PHE A 23 2.56 -7.56 12.07
N GLY A 24 3.57 -8.43 12.21
CA GLY A 24 4.71 -8.21 13.11
C GLY A 24 5.56 -7.02 12.68
N ILE A 25 5.92 -6.94 11.39
CA ILE A 25 6.75 -5.86 10.85
C ILE A 25 5.96 -4.54 10.80
N VAL A 26 4.79 -4.54 10.15
CA VAL A 26 4.00 -3.31 9.99
C VAL A 26 3.45 -2.83 11.34
N GLY A 27 3.00 -3.75 12.19
CA GLY A 27 2.52 -3.41 13.53
C GLY A 27 3.61 -2.82 14.42
N ALA A 28 4.85 -3.34 14.33
CA ALA A 28 5.98 -2.80 15.11
C ALA A 28 6.49 -1.46 14.57
N LEU A 29 6.48 -1.24 13.24
CA LEU A 29 7.02 -0.04 12.62
C LEU A 29 6.01 1.13 12.55
N GLN A 30 4.72 0.83 12.37
CA GLN A 30 3.68 1.82 12.04
C GLN A 30 2.45 1.72 12.96
N GLY A 31 2.46 0.80 13.94
CA GLY A 31 1.35 0.58 14.87
C GLY A 31 0.36 -0.49 14.38
N MET A 32 -0.27 -1.19 15.34
CA MET A 32 -1.16 -2.32 15.04
C MET A 32 -2.45 -1.88 14.33
N ASP A 33 -3.02 -0.74 14.71
CA ASP A 33 -4.23 -0.21 14.08
C ASP A 33 -4.01 0.15 12.60
N TYR A 34 -2.83 0.69 12.28
CA TYR A 34 -2.42 0.94 10.90
C TYR A 34 -2.29 -0.37 10.12
N ALA A 35 -1.65 -1.40 10.69
CA ALA A 35 -1.51 -2.70 10.03
C ALA A 35 -2.88 -3.35 9.74
N ILE A 36 -3.82 -3.31 10.70
CA ILE A 36 -5.16 -3.87 10.55
C ILE A 36 -5.97 -3.09 9.51
N SER A 37 -5.97 -1.76 9.57
CA SER A 37 -6.70 -0.92 8.61
C SER A 37 -6.16 -1.10 7.19
N ARG A 38 -4.84 -1.16 6.99
CA ARG A 38 -4.24 -1.44 5.67
C ARG A 38 -4.55 -2.84 5.16
N PHE A 39 -4.52 -3.85 6.03
CA PHE A 39 -4.94 -5.19 5.67
C PHE A 39 -6.41 -5.22 5.25
N ALA A 40 -7.31 -4.56 6.00
CA ALA A 40 -8.73 -4.50 5.71
C ALA A 40 -9.04 -3.71 4.43
N GLN A 41 -8.26 -2.69 4.09
CA GLN A 41 -8.39 -1.96 2.83
C GLN A 41 -7.94 -2.80 1.63
N LEU A 42 -6.82 -3.54 1.77
CA LEU A 42 -6.20 -4.28 0.66
C LEU A 42 -6.44 -5.81 0.73
N TRP A 43 -7.42 -6.25 1.53
CA TRP A 43 -7.64 -7.67 1.81
C TRP A 43 -7.87 -8.49 0.54
N TYR A 44 -8.53 -7.90 -0.46
CA TYR A 44 -8.83 -8.51 -1.75
C TYR A 44 -7.59 -8.80 -2.60
N LEU A 45 -6.45 -8.15 -2.33
CA LEU A 45 -5.15 -8.49 -2.93
C LEU A 45 -4.31 -9.38 -2.00
N MET A 46 -4.30 -9.06 -0.70
CA MET A 46 -3.48 -9.76 0.29
C MET A 46 -3.91 -11.21 0.51
N VAL A 47 -5.21 -11.47 0.66
CA VAL A 47 -5.72 -12.83 0.93
C VAL A 47 -5.43 -13.78 -0.23
N PRO A 48 -5.74 -13.45 -1.50
CA PRO A 48 -5.34 -14.29 -2.63
C PRO A 48 -3.83 -14.50 -2.74
N LEU A 49 -3.02 -13.48 -2.41
CA LEU A 49 -1.56 -13.60 -2.40
C LEU A 49 -1.09 -14.61 -1.35
N VAL A 50 -1.58 -14.52 -0.11
CA VAL A 50 -1.22 -15.45 0.98
C VAL A 50 -1.68 -16.88 0.66
N VAL A 51 -2.91 -17.03 0.16
CA VAL A 51 -3.48 -18.34 -0.20
C VAL A 51 -2.71 -18.97 -1.36
N SER A 52 -2.38 -18.20 -2.41
CA SER A 52 -1.63 -18.69 -3.57
C SER A 52 -0.19 -19.05 -3.19
N PHE A 53 0.46 -18.26 -2.32
CA PHE A 53 1.79 -18.58 -1.80
C PHE A 53 1.78 -19.90 -1.00
N GLY A 54 0.85 -20.06 -0.05
CA GLY A 54 0.71 -21.31 0.71
C GLY A 54 0.42 -22.51 -0.19
N PHE A 55 -0.41 -22.32 -1.21
CA PHE A 55 -0.66 -23.34 -2.23
C PHE A 55 0.59 -23.73 -3.01
N GLN A 56 1.40 -22.75 -3.44
CA GLN A 56 2.67 -22.97 -4.14
C GLN A 56 3.65 -23.77 -3.28
N VAL A 57 3.77 -23.45 -1.98
CA VAL A 57 4.62 -24.18 -1.03
C VAL A 57 4.14 -25.62 -0.82
N SER A 58 2.83 -25.84 -0.70
CA SER A 58 2.24 -27.19 -0.59
C SER A 58 2.53 -28.04 -1.83
N LEU A 59 2.34 -27.46 -3.02
CA LEU A 59 2.62 -28.13 -4.29
C LEU A 59 4.12 -28.47 -4.42
N PHE A 60 4.98 -27.53 -4.05
CA PHE A 60 6.42 -27.73 -4.07
C PHE A 60 6.88 -28.85 -3.12
N SER A 61 6.34 -28.87 -1.88
CA SER A 61 6.63 -29.92 -0.89
C SER A 61 6.25 -31.32 -1.43
N CYS A 62 5.12 -31.43 -2.12
CA CYS A 62 4.66 -32.67 -2.76
C CYS A 62 5.65 -33.15 -3.85
N ILE A 63 6.08 -32.25 -4.74
CA ILE A 63 7.01 -32.57 -5.82
C ILE A 63 8.38 -32.94 -5.25
N ARG A 64 8.90 -32.17 -4.28
CA ARG A 64 10.20 -32.43 -3.64
C ARG A 64 10.24 -33.81 -3.00
N SER A 65 9.18 -34.20 -2.29
CA SER A 65 9.11 -35.55 -1.70
C SER A 65 9.08 -36.68 -2.73
N SER A 66 8.72 -36.37 -3.98
CA SER A 66 8.70 -37.30 -5.11
C SER A 66 10.00 -37.32 -5.92
N MET A 67 10.87 -36.32 -5.76
CA MET A 67 12.15 -36.21 -6.44
C MET A 67 13.27 -36.79 -5.59
N LYS A 68 13.96 -37.83 -6.08
CA LYS A 68 15.10 -38.46 -5.39
C LYS A 68 16.39 -37.60 -5.37
N SER A 69 16.42 -36.47 -6.06
CA SER A 69 17.62 -35.64 -6.19
C SER A 69 17.37 -34.21 -5.72
N ALA A 70 18.14 -33.78 -4.72
CA ALA A 70 18.11 -32.47 -4.08
C ALA A 70 18.59 -31.31 -4.99
N ALA A 71 18.98 -31.61 -6.23
CA ALA A 71 19.76 -30.71 -7.10
C ALA A 71 18.97 -29.53 -7.71
N MET A 72 17.64 -29.49 -7.62
CA MET A 72 16.86 -28.52 -8.42
C MET A 72 16.77 -27.10 -7.80
N PHE A 73 17.20 -26.90 -6.54
CA PHE A 73 17.14 -25.59 -5.85
C PHE A 73 18.49 -25.04 -5.34
N GLY A 74 19.60 -25.76 -5.56
CA GLY A 74 20.93 -25.26 -5.18
C GLY A 74 21.23 -23.89 -5.82
N GLY A 75 20.78 -23.67 -7.07
CA GLY A 75 20.96 -22.39 -7.77
C GLY A 75 20.06 -21.24 -7.28
N VAL A 76 18.84 -21.53 -6.80
CA VAL A 76 17.92 -20.51 -6.27
C VAL A 76 18.36 -20.05 -4.87
N SER A 77 18.90 -20.96 -4.05
CA SER A 77 19.50 -20.57 -2.75
C SER A 77 20.75 -19.71 -2.92
N THR A 78 21.61 -19.97 -3.91
CA THR A 78 22.78 -19.11 -4.17
C THR A 78 22.37 -17.74 -4.70
N ALA A 79 21.41 -17.67 -5.64
CA ALA A 79 20.89 -16.38 -6.12
C ALA A 79 20.14 -15.60 -5.02
N SER A 80 19.40 -16.31 -4.16
CA SER A 80 18.74 -15.72 -2.99
C SER A 80 19.73 -15.30 -1.91
N MET A 81 20.85 -16.02 -1.73
CA MET A 81 21.95 -15.60 -0.85
C MET A 81 22.68 -14.40 -1.41
N VAL A 82 22.98 -14.36 -2.71
CA VAL A 82 23.61 -13.21 -3.36
C VAL A 82 22.67 -11.99 -3.34
N ALA A 83 21.37 -12.16 -3.57
CA ALA A 83 20.38 -11.10 -3.43
C ALA A 83 20.17 -10.67 -1.96
N CYS A 84 20.24 -11.61 -1.01
CA CYS A 84 20.23 -11.32 0.43
C CYS A 84 21.50 -10.54 0.84
N CYS A 85 22.66 -10.88 0.30
CA CYS A 85 23.91 -10.15 0.56
C CYS A 85 23.95 -8.80 -0.18
N ALA A 86 23.34 -8.69 -1.36
CA ALA A 86 23.30 -7.47 -2.15
C ALA A 86 22.33 -6.43 -1.57
N HIS A 87 21.31 -6.82 -0.79
CA HIS A 87 20.46 -5.82 -0.15
C HIS A 87 21.15 -5.10 1.01
N HIS A 88 22.24 -5.62 1.59
CA HIS A 88 23.06 -4.87 2.55
C HIS A 88 23.78 -3.67 1.89
N ILE A 89 23.78 -3.57 0.55
CA ILE A 89 24.18 -2.33 -0.14
C ILE A 89 23.19 -1.18 0.10
N THR A 90 21.99 -1.51 0.58
CA THR A 90 21.00 -0.53 1.05
C THR A 90 21.21 -0.10 2.50
N ASP A 91 22.16 -0.69 3.24
CA ASP A 91 22.52 -0.24 4.60
C ASP A 91 23.29 1.10 4.60
N VAL A 92 23.73 1.56 3.43
CA VAL A 92 24.33 2.90 3.21
C VAL A 92 23.34 3.92 2.61
N VAL A 93 22.21 3.45 2.11
CA VAL A 93 21.09 4.27 1.61
C VAL A 93 20.23 4.96 2.71
N PRO A 94 20.18 4.55 4.01
CA PRO A 94 19.14 5.02 4.90
C PRO A 94 19.28 6.46 5.40
N LEU A 95 20.36 7.19 5.08
CA LEU A 95 20.52 8.56 5.57
C LEU A 95 19.94 9.63 4.63
N LEU A 96 19.62 9.30 3.37
CA LEU A 96 19.08 10.27 2.38
C LEU A 96 17.96 9.71 1.47
N GLY A 97 17.76 8.39 1.38
CA GLY A 97 16.78 7.77 0.46
C GLY A 97 15.43 7.38 1.07
N VAL A 98 15.28 7.42 2.40
CA VAL A 98 14.13 6.84 3.13
C VAL A 98 12.83 7.61 2.90
N THR A 99 12.89 8.90 2.61
CA THR A 99 11.69 9.70 2.34
C THR A 99 11.14 9.45 0.93
N ALA A 100 11.98 9.49 -0.10
CA ALA A 100 11.52 9.31 -1.49
C ALA A 100 11.06 7.87 -1.78
N VAL A 101 11.83 6.86 -1.36
CA VAL A 101 11.46 5.45 -1.59
C VAL A 101 10.26 5.05 -0.70
N GLY A 102 10.18 5.58 0.52
CA GLY A 102 9.02 5.38 1.39
C GLY A 102 7.73 5.93 0.77
N LEU A 103 7.78 7.15 0.21
CA LEU A 103 6.64 7.75 -0.49
C LEU A 103 6.22 6.93 -1.71
N LEU A 104 7.18 6.47 -2.52
CA LEU A 104 6.90 5.60 -3.68
C LEU A 104 6.30 4.25 -3.26
N LEU A 105 6.80 3.63 -2.19
CA LEU A 105 6.28 2.35 -1.70
C LEU A 105 4.85 2.47 -1.17
N VAL A 106 4.52 3.60 -0.52
CA VAL A 106 3.15 3.88 -0.06
C VAL A 106 2.24 4.21 -1.25
N GLN A 107 2.68 5.06 -2.18
CA GLN A 107 1.90 5.45 -3.35
C GLN A 107 1.57 4.25 -4.26
N TYR A 108 2.53 3.36 -4.48
CA TYR A 108 2.38 2.21 -5.39
C TYR A 108 2.17 0.87 -4.67
N GLN A 109 1.80 0.89 -3.39
CA GLN A 109 1.63 -0.33 -2.58
C GLN A 109 0.71 -1.35 -3.25
N ALA A 110 -0.45 -0.92 -3.77
CA ALA A 110 -1.39 -1.78 -4.46
C ALA A 110 -0.78 -2.38 -5.76
N SER A 111 -0.04 -1.59 -6.53
CA SER A 111 0.63 -2.04 -7.76
C SER A 111 1.70 -3.10 -7.46
N PHE A 112 2.45 -2.96 -6.36
CA PHE A 112 3.38 -3.99 -5.91
C PHE A 112 2.68 -5.29 -5.48
N LEU A 113 1.49 -5.21 -4.87
CA LEU A 113 0.69 -6.40 -4.57
C LEU A 113 0.16 -7.09 -5.83
N VAL A 114 -0.26 -6.32 -6.84
CA VAL A 114 -0.64 -6.86 -8.16
C VAL A 114 0.53 -7.59 -8.81
N LEU A 115 1.73 -6.98 -8.79
CA LEU A 115 2.96 -7.63 -9.25
C LEU A 115 3.25 -8.94 -8.49
N GLY A 116 3.12 -8.93 -7.16
CA GLY A 116 3.26 -10.12 -6.33
C GLY A 116 2.27 -11.23 -6.69
N LEU A 117 1.00 -10.87 -6.91
CA LEU A 117 -0.04 -11.83 -7.30
C LEU A 117 0.22 -12.43 -8.68
N VAL A 118 0.59 -11.62 -9.66
CA VAL A 118 0.99 -12.10 -11.00
C VAL A 118 2.18 -13.06 -10.90
N SER A 119 3.21 -12.70 -10.13
CA SER A 119 4.38 -13.53 -9.89
C SER A 119 4.01 -14.88 -9.24
N ASN A 120 3.10 -14.88 -8.26
CA ASN A 120 2.60 -16.12 -7.63
C ASN A 120 1.87 -17.03 -8.63
N VAL A 121 1.03 -16.46 -9.50
CA VAL A 121 0.33 -17.25 -10.55
C VAL A 121 1.35 -17.88 -11.50
N ILE A 122 2.33 -17.11 -11.97
CA ILE A 122 3.44 -17.61 -12.82
C ILE A 122 4.21 -18.72 -12.08
N GLY A 123 4.52 -18.51 -10.80
CA GLY A 123 5.21 -19.47 -9.96
C GLY A 123 4.47 -20.81 -9.82
N ILE A 124 3.15 -20.76 -9.60
CA ILE A 124 2.30 -21.97 -9.55
C ILE A 124 2.34 -22.72 -10.89
N LEU A 125 2.20 -22.01 -12.01
CA LEU A 125 2.25 -22.62 -13.35
C LEU A 125 3.61 -23.26 -13.64
N MET A 126 4.70 -22.61 -13.22
CA MET A 126 6.06 -23.13 -13.35
C MET A 126 6.23 -24.43 -12.54
N VAL A 127 5.77 -24.45 -11.28
CA VAL A 127 5.84 -25.64 -10.42
C VAL A 127 5.00 -26.79 -11.00
N LEU A 128 3.81 -26.50 -11.53
CA LEU A 128 2.98 -27.50 -12.23
C LEU A 128 3.66 -28.04 -13.49
N ASN A 129 4.34 -27.18 -14.26
CA ASN A 129 5.07 -27.59 -15.46
C ASN A 129 6.26 -28.50 -15.10
N ILE A 130 6.96 -28.21 -14.00
CA ILE A 130 8.00 -29.10 -13.44
C ILE A 130 7.39 -30.43 -13.02
N ALA A 131 6.24 -30.43 -12.31
CA ALA A 131 5.56 -31.65 -11.90
C ALA A 131 5.18 -32.56 -13.08
N LYS A 132 4.75 -31.95 -14.20
CA LYS A 132 4.47 -32.63 -15.47
C LYS A 132 5.73 -33.35 -16.00
N LYS A 133 6.85 -32.62 -16.07
CA LYS A 133 8.14 -33.16 -16.55
C LYS A 133 8.69 -34.26 -15.65
N SER A 134 8.55 -34.10 -14.33
CA SER A 134 8.99 -35.06 -13.32
C SER A 134 8.05 -36.26 -13.13
N ARG A 135 6.99 -36.38 -13.94
CA ARG A 135 5.99 -37.48 -13.89
C ARG A 135 5.35 -37.69 -12.51
N VAL A 136 5.15 -36.62 -11.74
CA VAL A 136 4.48 -36.69 -10.43
C VAL A 136 3.01 -37.07 -10.61
N LYS A 137 2.55 -38.10 -9.92
CA LYS A 137 1.17 -38.59 -10.01
C LYS A 137 0.28 -37.85 -9.01
N PHE A 138 -0.55 -36.92 -9.50
CA PHE A 138 -1.59 -36.28 -8.69
C PHE A 138 -2.80 -37.22 -8.51
N LYS A 139 -3.37 -37.29 -7.30
CA LYS A 139 -4.61 -38.06 -7.04
C LYS A 139 -5.87 -37.33 -7.51
N SER A 140 -5.95 -36.02 -7.30
CA SER A 140 -7.14 -35.21 -7.59
C SER A 140 -7.41 -35.07 -9.10
N LYS A 141 -8.69 -35.18 -9.49
CA LYS A 141 -9.15 -35.06 -10.88
C LYS A 141 -8.83 -33.68 -11.47
N PHE A 142 -8.95 -32.62 -10.68
CA PHE A 142 -8.65 -31.24 -11.09
C PHE A 142 -7.20 -31.11 -11.57
N PHE A 143 -6.24 -31.51 -10.73
CA PHE A 143 -4.81 -31.42 -11.07
C PHE A 143 -4.42 -32.29 -12.25
N LYS A 144 -5.01 -33.48 -12.40
CA LYS A 144 -4.81 -34.30 -13.59
C LYS A 144 -5.28 -33.59 -14.86
N SER A 145 -6.38 -32.84 -14.80
CA SER A 145 -6.88 -32.05 -15.93
C SER A 145 -5.95 -30.89 -16.26
N VAL A 146 -5.51 -30.13 -15.25
CA VAL A 146 -4.62 -28.97 -15.42
C VAL A 146 -3.26 -29.39 -15.98
N VAL A 147 -2.65 -30.46 -15.47
CA VAL A 147 -1.33 -30.93 -15.91
C VAL A 147 -1.35 -31.51 -17.34
N LYS A 148 -2.52 -31.93 -17.83
CA LYS A 148 -2.68 -32.39 -19.23
C LYS A 148 -2.59 -31.24 -20.24
N GLN A 149 -2.93 -30.02 -19.85
CA GLN A 149 -2.87 -28.86 -20.73
C GLN A 149 -1.42 -28.50 -21.11
N ASP A 150 -1.26 -27.65 -22.13
CA ASP A 150 0.03 -27.09 -22.51
C ASP A 150 0.44 -25.94 -21.57
N LEU A 151 0.95 -26.31 -20.41
CA LEU A 151 1.44 -25.38 -19.40
C LEU A 151 2.56 -24.46 -19.91
N GLY A 152 3.30 -24.84 -20.95
CA GLY A 152 4.34 -23.98 -21.53
C GLY A 152 3.75 -22.79 -22.27
N SER A 153 2.73 -23.04 -23.10
CA SER A 153 2.00 -21.97 -23.80
C SER A 153 1.17 -21.12 -22.83
N ILE A 154 0.52 -21.74 -21.84
CA ILE A 154 -0.23 -21.01 -20.80
C ILE A 154 0.70 -20.08 -20.01
N LEU A 155 1.90 -20.54 -19.62
CA LEU A 155 2.88 -19.73 -18.90
C LEU A 155 3.25 -18.46 -19.68
N LYS A 156 3.48 -18.57 -20.99
CA LYS A 156 3.81 -17.41 -21.85
C LYS A 156 2.65 -16.42 -21.93
N ILE A 157 1.44 -16.91 -22.15
CA ILE A 157 0.23 -16.07 -22.22
C ILE A 157 0.03 -15.32 -20.90
N VAL A 158 0.13 -16.03 -19.77
CA VAL A 158 -0.04 -15.45 -18.44
C VAL A 158 1.09 -14.47 -18.11
N ALA A 159 2.33 -14.72 -18.53
CA ALA A 159 3.42 -13.78 -18.34
C ALA A 159 3.20 -12.48 -19.13
N ILE A 160 2.79 -12.57 -20.40
CA ILE A 160 2.51 -11.39 -21.25
C ILE A 160 1.33 -10.59 -20.68
N ALA A 161 0.21 -11.27 -20.37
CA ALA A 161 -0.94 -10.64 -19.75
C ALA A 161 -0.59 -10.03 -18.38
N GLY A 162 0.23 -10.72 -17.60
CA GLY A 162 0.73 -10.27 -16.31
C GLY A 162 1.53 -8.97 -16.40
N VAL A 163 2.44 -8.86 -17.38
CA VAL A 163 3.19 -7.61 -17.63
C VAL A 163 2.24 -6.46 -17.96
N ALA A 164 1.24 -6.69 -18.81
CA ALA A 164 0.25 -5.67 -19.15
C ALA A 164 -0.59 -5.24 -17.94
N ILE A 165 -1.04 -6.19 -17.12
CA ILE A 165 -1.81 -5.92 -15.89
C ILE A 165 -0.97 -5.10 -14.90
N VAL A 166 0.30 -5.47 -14.70
CA VAL A 166 1.20 -4.73 -13.82
C VAL A 166 1.41 -3.32 -14.36
N ALA A 167 1.77 -3.16 -15.64
CA ALA A 167 1.97 -1.84 -16.26
C ALA A 167 0.73 -0.94 -16.11
N LEU A 168 -0.46 -1.48 -16.40
CA LEU A 168 -1.72 -0.77 -16.19
C LEU A 168 -1.92 -0.38 -14.72
N SER A 169 -1.63 -1.27 -13.77
CA SER A 169 -1.77 -0.95 -12.35
C SER A 169 -0.87 0.19 -11.89
N PHE A 170 0.29 0.39 -12.51
CA PHE A 170 1.16 1.54 -12.22
C PHE A 170 0.63 2.82 -12.86
N ILE A 171 0.05 2.74 -14.06
CA ILE A 171 -0.60 3.89 -14.71
C ILE A 171 -1.82 4.36 -13.91
N PHE A 172 -2.67 3.44 -13.43
CA PHE A 172 -3.83 3.79 -12.61
C PHE A 172 -3.47 4.24 -11.19
N ALA A 173 -2.34 3.80 -10.63
CA ALA A 173 -1.87 4.26 -9.33
C ALA A 173 -1.29 5.69 -9.39
N ASN A 174 -0.89 6.14 -10.57
CA ASN A 174 -0.46 7.50 -10.81
C ASN A 174 -1.10 8.01 -12.11
N PRO A 175 -2.41 8.29 -12.09
CA PRO A 175 -3.08 8.81 -13.26
C PRO A 175 -2.32 10.04 -13.74
N PRO A 176 -2.08 10.19 -15.06
CA PRO A 176 -1.51 11.43 -15.58
C PRO A 176 -2.35 12.57 -15.01
N ALA A 177 -1.71 13.60 -14.44
CA ALA A 177 -2.38 14.70 -13.76
C ALA A 177 -3.55 15.18 -14.62
N GLU A 178 -4.76 14.71 -14.28
CA GLU A 178 -5.96 15.20 -14.91
C GLU A 178 -6.03 16.66 -14.47
N SER A 179 -6.23 17.59 -15.41
CA SER A 179 -6.67 18.94 -15.09
C SER A 179 -8.06 18.84 -14.48
N SER A 180 -8.10 18.40 -13.23
CA SER A 180 -9.27 18.45 -12.39
C SER A 180 -9.45 19.91 -12.00
N THR A 181 -10.68 20.39 -12.10
CA THR A 181 -11.13 21.65 -11.48
C THR A 181 -11.10 21.60 -9.94
N GLN A 182 -10.43 20.60 -9.35
CA GLN A 182 -10.17 20.51 -7.93
C GLN A 182 -8.91 21.30 -7.60
N LEU A 183 -9.03 22.19 -6.63
CA LEU A 183 -7.90 22.93 -6.09
C LEU A 183 -6.86 21.96 -5.50
N GLU A 184 -5.59 22.26 -5.73
CA GLU A 184 -4.45 21.44 -5.31
C GLU A 184 -4.46 21.17 -3.80
N GLN A 185 -4.13 19.93 -3.38
CA GLN A 185 -3.86 19.65 -1.97
C GLN A 185 -2.43 20.10 -1.63
N LEU A 186 -2.29 20.90 -0.57
CA LEU A 186 -1.00 21.38 -0.11
C LEU A 186 -0.62 20.69 1.21
N SER A 187 0.65 20.36 1.38
CA SER A 187 1.16 19.73 2.61
C SER A 187 2.30 20.52 3.23
N ASN A 188 2.34 20.58 4.56
CA ASN A 188 3.37 21.27 5.32
C ASN A 188 3.78 20.44 6.55
N THR A 189 5.07 20.10 6.63
CA THR A 189 5.63 19.34 7.76
C THR A 189 6.60 20.20 8.56
N GLN A 190 6.26 20.46 9.82
CA GLN A 190 7.07 21.22 10.76
C GLN A 190 6.89 20.65 12.17
N ASN A 191 7.93 20.72 13.01
CA ASN A 191 7.92 20.22 14.39
C ASN A 191 7.36 18.79 14.52
N ALA A 192 7.75 17.88 13.61
CA ALA A 192 7.30 16.49 13.59
C ALA A 192 5.78 16.28 13.42
N VAL A 193 5.05 17.29 12.94
CA VAL A 193 3.64 17.18 12.56
C VAL A 193 3.48 17.56 11.09
N THR A 194 2.85 16.68 10.33
CA THR A 194 2.47 16.90 8.93
C THR A 194 1.02 17.32 8.87
N PHE A 195 0.73 18.43 8.19
CA PHE A 195 -0.61 18.85 7.81
C PHE A 195 -0.78 18.69 6.30
N SER A 196 -1.84 18.04 5.87
CA SER A 196 -2.28 17.98 4.48
C SER A 196 -3.64 18.64 4.36
N VAL A 197 -3.76 19.67 3.53
CA VAL A 197 -4.93 20.54 3.42
C VAL A 197 -5.42 20.56 1.98
N GLN A 198 -6.68 20.22 1.77
CA GLN A 198 -7.33 20.25 0.46
C GLN A 198 -8.59 21.12 0.49
N PRO A 199 -8.75 22.10 -0.41
CA PRO A 199 -10.02 22.79 -0.55
C PRO A 199 -11.06 21.86 -1.18
N VAL A 200 -12.17 21.62 -0.47
CA VAL A 200 -13.24 20.70 -0.91
C VAL A 200 -14.41 21.47 -1.52
N GLN A 201 -14.76 22.62 -0.96
CA GLN A 201 -15.83 23.48 -1.45
C GLN A 201 -15.36 24.93 -1.42
N VAL A 202 -15.23 25.53 -2.60
CA VAL A 202 -14.97 26.97 -2.77
C VAL A 202 -15.92 27.48 -3.83
N SER A 203 -17.01 28.12 -3.42
CA SER A 203 -17.94 28.79 -4.34
C SER A 203 -18.63 29.95 -3.64
N ALA A 204 -19.15 30.90 -4.43
CA ALA A 204 -20.08 31.88 -3.89
C ALA A 204 -21.30 31.19 -3.27
N SER A 205 -21.90 31.81 -2.24
CA SER A 205 -23.16 31.35 -1.61
C SER A 205 -23.13 29.98 -0.91
N LYS A 206 -21.96 29.36 -0.74
CA LYS A 206 -21.77 28.18 0.12
C LYS A 206 -20.65 28.41 1.13
N PRO A 207 -20.68 27.73 2.30
CA PRO A 207 -19.55 27.72 3.22
C PRO A 207 -18.28 27.21 2.52
N VAL A 208 -17.14 27.79 2.87
CA VAL A 208 -15.85 27.29 2.38
C VAL A 208 -15.43 26.12 3.25
N GLU A 209 -15.02 25.02 2.63
CA GLU A 209 -14.65 23.80 3.34
C GLU A 209 -13.26 23.33 2.92
N PHE A 210 -12.44 23.03 3.92
CA PHE A 210 -11.13 22.40 3.75
C PHE A 210 -11.11 21.04 4.46
N GLU A 211 -10.69 20.00 3.74
CA GLU A 211 -10.30 18.75 4.37
C GLU A 211 -8.87 18.88 4.91
N ILE A 212 -8.70 18.55 6.19
CA ILE A 212 -7.41 18.63 6.88
C ILE A 212 -7.10 17.27 7.49
N VAL A 213 -5.91 16.75 7.16
CA VAL A 213 -5.33 15.55 7.77
C VAL A 213 -4.05 15.94 8.51
N MET A 214 -3.92 15.48 9.73
CA MET A 214 -2.79 15.73 10.62
C MET A 214 -2.19 14.40 11.09
N ASP A 215 -0.90 14.23 10.86
CA ASP A 215 -0.16 13.03 11.24
C ASP A 215 1.11 13.39 12.03
N THR A 216 1.35 12.67 13.12
CA THR A 216 2.58 12.79 13.92
C THR A 216 2.87 11.48 14.66
N HIS A 217 4.11 11.29 15.08
CA HIS A 217 4.54 10.12 15.84
C HIS A 217 5.05 10.47 17.25
N SER A 218 5.14 11.75 17.58
CA SER A 218 5.80 12.23 18.81
C SER A 218 5.08 13.37 19.51
N VAL A 219 4.09 14.00 18.86
CA VAL A 219 3.37 15.16 19.38
C VAL A 219 1.91 14.76 19.65
N VAL A 220 1.33 15.24 20.75
CA VAL A 220 -0.11 15.07 21.00
C VAL A 220 -0.85 16.22 20.32
N LEU A 221 -1.90 15.90 19.57
CA LEU A 221 -2.67 16.88 18.78
C LEU A 221 -3.89 17.41 19.56
N ASP A 222 -3.67 18.01 20.74
CA ASP A 222 -4.70 18.42 21.71
C ASP A 222 -5.29 19.84 21.51
N PHE A 223 -4.96 20.51 20.41
CA PHE A 223 -5.48 21.84 20.08
C PHE A 223 -6.87 21.80 19.42
N ASP A 224 -7.66 22.84 19.65
CA ASP A 224 -8.88 23.09 18.88
C ASP A 224 -8.53 23.79 17.56
N ILE A 225 -8.74 23.10 16.45
CA ILE A 225 -8.40 23.60 15.12
C ILE A 225 -9.17 24.88 14.75
N THR A 226 -10.37 25.08 15.31
CA THR A 226 -11.15 26.29 15.07
C THR A 226 -10.53 27.53 15.71
N GLN A 227 -9.76 27.35 16.80
CA GLN A 227 -9.12 28.43 17.54
C GLN A 227 -7.72 28.76 17.01
N VAL A 228 -7.12 27.88 16.21
CA VAL A 228 -5.75 28.03 15.69
C VAL A 228 -5.68 28.26 14.19
N SER A 229 -6.83 28.40 13.51
CA SER A 229 -6.90 28.57 12.07
C SER A 229 -7.49 29.92 11.69
N THR A 230 -6.96 30.52 10.62
CA THR A 230 -7.48 31.77 10.04
C THR A 230 -7.40 31.68 8.53
N LEU A 231 -8.49 32.01 7.84
CA LEU A 231 -8.53 32.09 6.38
C LEU A 231 -8.50 33.55 5.96
N THR A 232 -7.66 33.89 5.00
CA THR A 232 -7.70 35.17 4.29
C THR A 232 -8.22 34.92 2.88
N VAL A 233 -9.29 35.61 2.50
CA VAL A 233 -9.92 35.54 1.18
C VAL A 233 -9.83 36.92 0.54
N ASP A 234 -9.07 37.04 -0.55
CA ASP A 234 -8.83 38.32 -1.25
C ASP A 234 -8.48 39.49 -0.30
N GLY A 235 -7.66 39.19 0.71
CA GLY A 235 -7.19 40.16 1.72
C GLY A 235 -8.10 40.33 2.94
N LYS A 236 -9.29 39.73 2.97
CA LYS A 236 -10.21 39.77 4.11
C LYS A 236 -10.04 38.52 4.98
N GLU A 237 -9.78 38.72 6.27
CA GLU A 237 -9.66 37.61 7.23
C GLU A 237 -11.02 37.11 7.72
N MET A 238 -11.11 35.81 7.95
CA MET A 238 -12.27 35.13 8.52
C MET A 238 -11.85 33.96 9.41
N SER A 239 -12.57 33.81 10.52
CA SER A 239 -12.42 32.69 11.44
C SER A 239 -13.31 31.52 11.01
N PRO A 240 -12.90 30.27 11.29
CA PRO A 240 -13.72 29.11 11.01
C PRO A 240 -14.97 29.09 11.90
N THR A 241 -16.05 28.52 11.39
CA THR A 241 -17.33 28.38 12.11
C THR A 241 -17.48 27.02 12.77
N GLU A 242 -16.89 25.98 12.19
CA GLU A 242 -17.08 24.61 12.65
C GLU A 242 -15.89 23.72 12.28
N TRP A 243 -15.60 22.75 13.15
CA TRP A 243 -14.76 21.60 12.83
C TRP A 243 -15.60 20.31 12.88
N ARG A 244 -15.67 19.62 11.75
CA ARG A 244 -16.37 18.33 11.62
C ARG A 244 -15.33 17.22 11.45
N GLY A 245 -14.84 16.67 12.56
CA GLY A 245 -13.77 15.68 12.51
C GLY A 245 -13.36 15.14 13.87
N SER A 246 -12.15 14.60 13.94
CA SER A 246 -11.56 14.06 15.16
C SER A 246 -11.50 15.12 16.26
N VAL A 247 -11.94 14.76 17.47
CA VAL A 247 -11.81 15.58 18.68
C VAL A 247 -10.33 15.83 19.03
N PRO A 248 -10.01 16.84 19.85
CA PRO A 248 -8.63 17.07 20.31
C PRO A 248 -8.01 15.86 21.01
N GLY A 249 -6.73 15.60 20.72
CA GLY A 249 -5.94 14.49 21.27
C GLY A 249 -5.43 13.50 20.21
N GLY A 250 -4.69 12.49 20.65
CA GLY A 250 -4.10 11.46 19.79
C GLY A 250 -2.92 11.94 18.94
N HIS A 251 -2.55 11.12 17.95
CA HIS A 251 -1.39 11.33 17.07
C HIS A 251 -1.76 11.34 15.57
N HIS A 252 -3.03 11.08 15.26
CA HIS A 252 -3.63 11.17 13.92
C HIS A 252 -5.00 11.82 14.05
N ARG A 253 -5.25 12.91 13.30
CA ARG A 253 -6.55 13.61 13.31
C ARG A 253 -6.94 13.99 11.90
N SER A 254 -8.22 13.88 11.57
CA SER A 254 -8.75 14.32 10.27
C SER A 254 -10.15 14.90 10.40
N GLY A 255 -10.53 15.73 9.43
CA GLY A 255 -11.85 16.34 9.40
C GLY A 255 -11.99 17.49 8.42
N ILE A 256 -13.16 18.11 8.43
CA ILE A 256 -13.51 19.26 7.60
C ILE A 256 -13.53 20.52 8.47
N LEU A 257 -12.70 21.50 8.10
CA LEU A 257 -12.73 22.84 8.65
C LEU A 257 -13.65 23.72 7.79
N VAL A 258 -14.69 24.27 8.42
CA VAL A 258 -15.74 25.05 7.76
C VAL A 258 -15.54 26.52 8.07
N PHE A 259 -15.65 27.36 7.06
CA PHE A 259 -15.63 28.82 7.16
C PHE A 259 -16.95 29.43 6.66
N PRO A 260 -17.24 30.69 7.01
CA PRO A 260 -18.43 31.39 6.54
C PRO A 260 -18.59 31.40 5.01
N VAL A 261 -19.82 31.65 4.58
CA VAL A 261 -20.18 31.82 3.16
C VAL A 261 -19.46 33.03 2.57
N LEU A 262 -18.99 32.90 1.32
CA LEU A 262 -18.40 34.00 0.56
C LEU A 262 -19.45 34.79 -0.22
N ASP A 263 -19.25 36.11 -0.26
CA ASP A 263 -20.08 37.06 -1.02
C ASP A 263 -19.87 36.91 -2.54
N SER A 264 -18.65 36.56 -2.97
CA SER A 264 -18.26 36.37 -4.37
C SER A 264 -17.28 35.21 -4.53
N MET A 265 -17.04 34.79 -5.78
CA MET A 265 -15.99 33.81 -6.07
C MET A 265 -14.62 34.43 -5.75
N PRO A 266 -13.76 33.77 -4.96
CA PRO A 266 -12.48 34.34 -4.57
C PRO A 266 -11.40 34.14 -5.64
N SER A 267 -10.43 35.06 -5.69
CA SER A 267 -9.23 34.91 -6.53
C SER A 267 -8.05 34.31 -5.77
N ASN A 268 -7.97 34.56 -4.46
CA ASN A 268 -6.90 34.07 -3.61
C ASN A 268 -7.44 33.55 -2.27
N LEU A 269 -6.93 32.39 -1.86
CA LEU A 269 -7.17 31.82 -0.55
C LEU A 269 -5.84 31.63 0.17
N LYS A 270 -5.76 32.07 1.42
CA LYS A 270 -4.63 31.81 2.31
C LYS A 270 -5.12 31.27 3.64
N LEU A 271 -4.85 30.00 3.91
CA LEU A 271 -5.13 29.38 5.21
C LEU A 271 -3.87 29.40 6.08
N VAL A 272 -3.97 29.99 7.26
CA VAL A 272 -2.91 29.99 8.27
C VAL A 272 -3.35 29.13 9.44
N ILE A 273 -2.49 28.19 9.87
CA ILE A 273 -2.71 27.32 11.02
C ILE A 273 -1.52 27.43 11.98
N ILE A 274 -1.79 27.89 13.21
CA ILE A 274 -0.77 28.10 14.26
C ILE A 274 -0.91 27.02 15.34
N ALA A 275 -0.28 25.87 15.12
CA ALA A 275 -0.43 24.71 15.98
C ALA A 275 0.88 23.96 16.17
N ALA A 276 1.03 23.23 17.29
CA ALA A 276 2.23 22.47 17.63
C ALA A 276 3.53 23.31 17.54
N GLY A 277 3.48 24.56 17.99
CA GLY A 277 4.63 25.48 18.02
C GLY A 277 5.14 25.93 16.64
N ALA A 278 4.35 25.77 15.58
CA ALA A 278 4.69 26.21 14.23
C ALA A 278 3.53 26.94 13.55
N THR A 279 3.86 27.92 12.72
CA THR A 279 2.92 28.61 11.84
C THR A 279 3.02 28.02 10.45
N ARG A 280 1.92 27.43 9.97
CA ARG A 280 1.80 26.83 8.64
C ARG A 280 0.92 27.72 7.77
N VAL A 281 1.33 27.92 6.53
CA VAL A 281 0.62 28.76 5.55
C VAL A 281 0.37 27.94 4.29
N PHE A 282 -0.86 27.96 3.80
CA PHE A 282 -1.30 27.28 2.58
C PHE A 282 -1.99 28.31 1.68
N GLU A 283 -1.54 28.45 0.43
CA GLU A 283 -2.01 29.48 -0.51
C GLU A 283 -2.47 28.86 -1.82
N TRP A 284 -3.65 29.29 -2.28
CA TRP A 284 -4.22 28.90 -3.58
C TRP A 284 -4.58 30.13 -4.40
N HIS A 285 -4.27 30.05 -5.70
CA HIS A 285 -4.68 31.01 -6.70
C HIS A 285 -5.76 30.37 -7.58
N LEU A 286 -6.86 31.08 -7.80
CA LEU A 286 -8.10 30.61 -8.44
C LEU A 286 -8.35 31.26 -9.80
#